data_AF-A0A7C9P8Q8-F1
#
_entry.id   AF-A0A7C9P8Q8-F1
#
_cell.length_a   1.000
_cell.length_b   1.000
_cell.length_c   1.000
_cell.angle_alpha   90.00
_cell.angle_beta   90.00
_cell.angle_gamma   90.00
#
_symmetry.space_group_name_H-M   'P 1'
#
loop_
_entity.id
_entity.type
_entity.pdbx_description
1 polymer ?
#
loop_
_entity_poly.entity_id
_entity_poly.type
_entity_poly.pdbx_seq_one_letter_code
_entity_poly.pdbx_strand_id
1 'polypeptide(L)'
;MSPHSVLLLKSARPLYWLLLAAALWVLLRGHNEPGGGFIGGLLAVAGSSLIAIILGAPAAQRLQPLAPLPLAMAGVGLAVLSGLVGTLSGLPFLTHLWTDLGLSTVMLFDLGVFFAV
;
A
#
# COMPACT_ATOMS: atom_id res chain seq x y z
N MET A 1 -8.26 3.13 33.11
CA MET A 1 -7.97 3.54 31.72
C MET A 1 -6.54 4.05 31.71
N SER A 2 -5.62 3.44 30.95
CA SER A 2 -4.25 3.94 30.87
C SER A 2 -4.28 5.38 30.33
N PRO A 3 -3.61 6.35 30.96
CA PRO A 3 -3.60 7.73 30.49
C PRO A 3 -2.77 7.80 29.20
N HIS A 4 -3.40 7.62 28.05
CA HIS A 4 -2.77 7.98 26.79
C HIS A 4 -2.47 9.48 26.82
N SER A 5 -1.24 9.85 26.48
CA SER A 5 -0.84 11.25 26.38
C SER A 5 -1.81 11.99 25.45
N VAL A 6 -2.37 13.10 25.93
CA VAL A 6 -3.33 13.94 25.18
C VAL A 6 -2.72 14.41 23.86
N LEU A 7 -1.41 14.62 23.82
CA LEU A 7 -0.66 14.94 22.61
C LEU A 7 -0.77 13.79 21.59
N LEU A 8 -0.46 12.56 21.99
CA LEU A 8 -0.54 11.37 21.13
C LEU A 8 -1.96 11.17 20.59
N LEU A 9 -2.97 11.30 21.45
CA LEU A 9 -4.37 11.12 21.06
C LEU A 9 -4.80 12.14 19.97
N LYS A 10 -4.37 13.41 20.11
CA LYS A 10 -4.67 14.46 19.12
C LYS A 10 -3.85 14.32 17.84
N SER A 11 -2.60 13.87 17.93
CA SER A 11 -1.68 13.75 16.79
C SER A 11 -1.86 12.47 15.99
N ALA A 12 -2.50 11.43 16.53
CA ALA A 12 -2.60 10.11 15.91
C ALA A 12 -3.23 10.14 14.50
N ARG A 13 -4.38 10.79 14.33
CA ARG A 13 -5.08 10.88 13.04
C ARG A 13 -4.33 11.71 12.00
N PRO A 14 -3.85 12.93 12.31
CA PRO A 14 -3.00 13.68 11.39
C PRO A 14 -1.77 12.88 10.94
N LEU A 15 -1.10 12.19 11.87
CA LEU A 15 0.10 11.42 11.55
C LEU A 15 -0.20 10.17 10.70
N TYR A 16 -1.34 9.50 10.94
CA TYR A 16 -1.82 8.42 10.08
C TYR A 16 -1.97 8.89 8.62
N TRP A 17 -2.64 10.01 8.39
CA TRP A 17 -2.85 10.52 7.03
C TRP A 17 -1.56 10.99 6.37
N LEU A 18 -0.64 11.59 7.15
CA LEU A 18 0.69 11.95 6.66
C LEU A 18 1.48 10.71 6.23
N LEU A 19 1.48 9.65 7.05
CA LEU A 19 2.15 8.39 6.72
C LEU A 19 1.50 7.70 5.53
N LEU A 20 0.18 7.75 5.39
CA LEU A 20 -0.51 7.19 4.24
C LEU A 20 -0.19 7.97 2.95
N ALA A 21 -0.12 9.31 3.02
CA ALA A 21 0.32 10.13 1.89
C ALA A 21 1.78 9.82 1.51
N ALA A 22 2.68 9.68 2.49
CA ALA A 22 4.06 9.27 2.26
C ALA A 22 4.15 7.85 1.65
N ALA A 23 3.31 6.92 2.11
CA ALA A 23 3.21 5.56 1.59
C ALA A 23 2.82 5.56 0.10
N LEU A 24 1.81 6.36 -0.28
CA LEU A 24 1.39 6.51 -1.67
C LEU A 24 2.47 7.19 -2.54
N TRP A 25 3.16 8.19 -2.01
CA TRP A 25 4.28 8.82 -2.71
C TRP A 25 5.42 7.83 -2.99
N VAL A 26 5.80 7.03 -1.98
CA VAL A 26 6.84 6.00 -2.09
C VAL A 26 6.44 4.89 -3.07
N LEU A 27 5.17 4.50 -3.07
CA LEU A 27 4.61 3.57 -4.06
C LEU A 27 4.77 4.13 -5.48
N LEU A 28 4.29 5.36 -5.72
CA LEU A 28 4.27 5.95 -7.05
C LEU A 28 5.66 6.21 -7.63
N ARG A 29 6.67 6.58 -6.82
CA ARG A 29 8.05 6.80 -7.30
C ARG A 29 8.89 5.53 -7.44
N GLY A 30 8.43 4.40 -6.92
CA GLY A 30 9.19 3.15 -6.83
C GLY A 30 9.69 2.58 -8.16
N HIS A 31 9.05 2.97 -9.27
CA HIS A 31 9.45 2.55 -10.61
C HIS A 31 10.70 3.26 -11.15
N ASN A 32 11.08 4.42 -10.57
CA ASN A 32 12.25 5.21 -10.99
C ASN A 32 13.31 5.35 -9.89
N GLU A 33 12.92 5.24 -8.62
CA GLU A 33 13.76 5.49 -7.45
C GLU A 33 13.53 4.42 -6.37
N PRO A 34 14.40 4.32 -5.33
CA PRO A 34 14.14 3.46 -4.19
C PRO A 34 12.75 3.70 -3.57
N GLY A 35 11.93 2.65 -3.52
CA GLY A 35 10.54 2.73 -3.08
C GLY A 35 9.74 1.47 -3.45
N GLY A 36 8.51 1.67 -3.94
CA GLY A 36 7.66 0.61 -4.49
C GLY A 36 6.61 0.09 -3.52
N GLY A 37 5.94 -0.99 -3.92
CA GLY A 37 4.78 -1.54 -3.22
C GLY A 37 5.06 -1.98 -1.79
N PHE A 38 6.20 -2.64 -1.58
CA PHE A 38 6.55 -3.21 -0.28
C PHE A 38 6.83 -2.13 0.78
N ILE A 39 7.70 -1.16 0.47
CA ILE A 39 8.04 -0.07 1.41
C ILE A 39 6.83 0.84 1.63
N GLY A 40 6.06 1.13 0.56
CA GLY A 40 4.80 1.85 0.69
C GLY A 40 3.83 1.14 1.64
N GLY A 41 3.63 -0.17 1.47
CA GLY A 41 2.77 -0.99 2.33
C GLY A 41 3.22 -0.94 3.80
N LEU A 42 4.51 -1.08 4.07
CA LEU A 42 5.06 -0.98 5.43
C LEU A 42 4.83 0.40 6.08
N LEU A 43 4.88 1.49 5.31
CA LEU A 43 4.53 2.83 5.80
C LEU A 43 3.05 2.95 6.16
N ALA A 44 2.16 2.38 5.32
CA ALA A 44 0.73 2.33 5.61
C ALA A 44 0.42 1.46 6.85
N VAL A 45 1.11 0.34 7.01
CA VAL A 45 1.06 -0.52 8.21
C VAL A 45 1.57 0.22 9.44
N ALA A 46 2.65 1.00 9.33
CA ALA A 46 3.17 1.81 10.45
C ALA A 46 2.15 2.85 10.92
N GLY A 47 1.49 3.56 9.98
CA GLY A 47 0.41 4.48 10.30
C GLY A 47 -0.79 3.78 10.93
N SER A 48 -1.21 2.64 10.37
CA SER A 48 -2.32 1.85 10.91
C SER A 48 -2.01 1.30 12.30
N SER A 49 -0.77 0.87 12.54
CA SER A 49 -0.29 0.39 13.84
C SER A 49 -0.30 1.48 14.89
N LEU A 50 0.08 2.71 14.52
CA LEU A 50 -0.02 3.87 15.41
C LEU A 50 -1.47 4.06 15.90
N ILE A 51 -2.45 4.01 14.99
CA ILE A 51 -3.87 4.09 15.34
C ILE A 51 -4.27 2.91 16.22
N ALA A 52 -3.84 1.69 15.90
CA ALA A 52 -4.18 0.50 16.66
C ALA A 52 -3.66 0.54 18.10
N ILE A 53 -2.44 1.06 18.31
CA ILE A 53 -1.81 1.19 19.63
C ILE A 53 -2.53 2.24 20.49
N ILE A 54 -2.97 3.36 19.89
CA ILE A 54 -3.55 4.50 20.62
C ILE A 54 -5.06 4.36 20.82
N LEU A 55 -5.78 3.90 19.79
CA LEU A 55 -7.24 3.88 19.73
C LEU A 55 -7.83 2.45 19.63
N GLY A 56 -6.98 1.43 19.58
CA GLY A 56 -7.36 0.03 19.44
C GLY A 56 -7.44 -0.45 17.98
N ALA A 57 -7.23 -1.75 17.77
CA ALA A 57 -7.27 -2.37 16.45
C ALA A 57 -8.58 -2.10 15.65
N PRO A 58 -9.78 -2.11 16.26
CA PRO A 58 -11.01 -1.80 15.51
C PRO A 58 -11.02 -0.38 14.94
N ALA A 59 -10.39 0.59 15.60
CA ALA A 59 -10.30 1.97 15.10
C ALA A 59 -9.38 2.05 13.88
N ALA A 60 -8.28 1.30 13.86
CA ALA A 60 -7.38 1.22 12.72
C ALA A 60 -8.03 0.52 11.52
N GLN A 61 -8.72 -0.60 11.75
CA GLN A 61 -9.42 -1.34 10.69
C GLN A 61 -10.52 -0.52 10.03
N ARG A 62 -11.22 0.35 10.78
CA ARG A 62 -12.23 1.27 10.21
C ARG A 62 -11.66 2.32 9.26
N LEU A 63 -10.35 2.57 9.30
CA LEU A 63 -9.68 3.49 8.36
C LEU A 63 -9.22 2.77 7.09
N GLN A 64 -9.17 1.44 7.09
CA GLN A 64 -8.79 0.67 5.91
C GLN A 64 -9.92 0.67 4.88
N PRO A 65 -9.59 0.68 3.57
CA PRO A 65 -10.61 0.71 2.50
C PRO A 65 -11.39 -0.62 2.42
N LEU A 66 -10.77 -1.73 2.81
CA LEU A 66 -11.34 -3.07 2.83
C LEU A 66 -10.89 -3.78 4.11
N ALA A 67 -11.61 -4.86 4.48
CA ALA A 67 -11.12 -5.76 5.51
C ALA A 67 -9.78 -6.41 5.09
N PRO A 68 -8.91 -6.82 6.03
CA PRO A 68 -7.55 -7.26 5.72
C PRO A 68 -7.48 -8.40 4.69
N LEU A 69 -8.34 -9.41 4.81
CA LEU A 69 -8.34 -10.55 3.88
C LEU A 69 -8.76 -10.15 2.46
N PRO A 70 -9.91 -9.48 2.24
CA PRO A 70 -10.26 -8.95 0.91
C PRO A 70 -9.21 -8.01 0.32
N LEU A 71 -8.56 -7.18 1.14
CA LEU A 71 -7.50 -6.28 0.69
C LEU A 71 -6.30 -7.06 0.17
N ALA A 72 -5.84 -8.05 0.93
CA ALA A 72 -4.73 -8.91 0.52
C ALA A 72 -5.05 -9.74 -0.73
N MET A 73 -6.27 -10.28 -0.81
CA MET A 73 -6.73 -11.01 -2.00
C MET A 73 -6.78 -10.12 -3.24
N ALA A 74 -7.25 -8.87 -3.10
CA ALA A 74 -7.20 -7.89 -4.17
C ALA A 74 -5.76 -7.59 -4.59
N GLY A 75 -4.85 -7.45 -3.62
CA GLY A 75 -3.43 -7.24 -3.88
C GLY A 75 -2.78 -8.37 -4.69
N VAL A 76 -2.97 -9.61 -4.26
CA VAL A 76 -2.51 -10.80 -5.00
C VAL A 76 -3.13 -10.86 -6.39
N GLY A 77 -4.43 -10.57 -6.51
CA GLY A 77 -5.13 -10.50 -7.80
C GLY A 77 -4.52 -9.47 -8.75
N LEU A 78 -4.25 -8.25 -8.29
CA LEU A 78 -3.61 -7.20 -9.07
C LEU A 78 -2.19 -7.60 -9.50
N ALA A 79 -1.41 -8.22 -8.61
CA ALA A 79 -0.07 -8.71 -8.93
C ALA A 79 -0.11 -9.77 -10.04
N VAL A 80 -1.03 -10.74 -9.97
CA VAL A 80 -1.22 -11.75 -11.04
C VAL A 80 -1.66 -11.09 -12.35
N LEU A 81 -2.64 -10.18 -12.30
CA LEU A 81 -3.14 -9.47 -13.49
C LEU A 81 -2.04 -8.69 -14.19
N SER A 82 -1.13 -8.07 -13.43
CA SER A 82 -0.01 -7.31 -14.02
C SER A 82 0.91 -8.18 -14.88
N GLY A 83 1.16 -9.44 -14.47
CA GLY A 83 1.99 -10.39 -15.20
C GLY A 83 1.29 -11.00 -16.42
N LEU A 84 -0.05 -11.12 -16.37
CA LEU A 84 -0.84 -11.62 -17.50
C LEU A 84 -0.78 -10.71 -18.72
N VAL A 85 -0.60 -9.39 -18.53
CA VAL A 85 -0.49 -8.44 -19.65
C VAL A 85 0.67 -8.82 -20.58
N GLY A 86 1.84 -9.15 -20.04
CA GLY A 86 3.00 -9.60 -20.84
C GLY A 86 2.71 -10.91 -21.57
N THR A 87 2.06 -11.86 -20.90
CA THR A 87 1.66 -13.14 -21.50
C THR A 87 0.68 -12.99 -22.65
N LEU A 88 -0.30 -12.08 -22.53
CA LEU A 88 -1.24 -11.76 -23.60
C LEU A 88 -0.56 -11.09 -24.81
N SER A 89 0.62 -10.49 -24.62
CA SER A 89 1.48 -9.97 -25.69
C SER A 89 2.48 -11.00 -26.23
N GLY A 90 2.37 -12.28 -25.84
CA GLY A 90 3.26 -13.36 -26.29
C GLY A 90 4.63 -13.41 -25.59
N LEU A 91 4.80 -12.67 -24.48
CA LEU A 91 6.03 -12.64 -23.69
C LEU A 91 5.90 -13.56 -22.45
N PRO A 92 7.01 -13.93 -21.80
CA PRO A 92 6.97 -14.66 -20.54
C PRO A 92 6.11 -13.95 -19.47
N PHE A 93 5.48 -14.72 -18.58
CA PHE A 93 4.74 -14.17 -17.44
C PHE A 93 5.62 -13.24 -16.59
N LEU A 94 5.03 -12.14 -16.09
CA LEU A 94 5.73 -11.03 -15.41
C LEU A 94 6.72 -10.23 -16.27
N THR A 95 6.65 -10.36 -17.59
CA THR A 95 7.29 -9.36 -18.46
C THR A 95 6.51 -8.05 -18.38
N HIS A 96 7.11 -7.02 -17.76
CA HIS A 96 6.47 -5.72 -17.60
C HIS A 96 6.62 -4.86 -18.85
N LEU A 97 5.49 -4.38 -19.36
CA LEU A 97 5.44 -3.52 -20.55
C LEU A 97 5.46 -2.06 -20.14
N TRP A 98 6.13 -1.24 -20.95
CA TRP A 98 6.22 0.21 -20.79
C TRP A 98 5.47 0.92 -21.92
N THR A 99 4.83 2.02 -21.58
CA THR A 99 4.15 2.91 -22.52
C THR A 99 5.00 4.16 -22.77
N ASP A 100 4.75 4.85 -23.88
CA ASP A 100 5.45 6.11 -24.21
C ASP A 100 5.20 7.24 -23.20
N LEU A 101 4.17 7.09 -22.35
CA LEU A 101 3.84 8.01 -21.25
C LEU A 101 4.64 7.73 -19.96
N GLY A 102 5.57 6.77 -19.99
CA GLY A 102 6.36 6.36 -18.82
C GLY A 102 5.60 5.48 -17.82
N LEU A 103 4.38 5.04 -18.15
CA LEU A 103 3.62 4.10 -17.33
C LEU A 103 4.02 2.66 -17.67
N SER A 104 4.08 1.81 -16.65
CA SER A 104 4.42 0.40 -16.82
C SER A 104 3.50 -0.51 -16.00
N THR A 105 3.31 -1.74 -16.48
CA THR A 105 2.57 -2.76 -15.72
C THR A 105 3.27 -3.13 -14.41
N VAL A 106 4.54 -2.76 -14.23
CA VAL A 106 5.23 -2.88 -12.92
C VAL A 106 4.57 -2.02 -11.84
N MET A 107 3.98 -0.87 -12.20
CA MET A 107 3.27 -0.02 -11.23
C MET A 107 1.99 -0.71 -10.73
N LEU A 108 1.33 -1.50 -11.58
CA LEU A 108 0.18 -2.31 -11.20
C LEU A 108 0.60 -3.48 -10.30
N PHE A 109 1.75 -4.09 -10.56
CA PHE A 109 2.35 -5.10 -9.70
C PHE A 109 2.64 -4.53 -8.31
N ASP A 110 3.32 -3.38 -8.24
CA ASP A 110 3.64 -2.68 -7.00
C ASP A 110 2.38 -2.29 -6.21
N LEU A 111 1.33 -1.83 -6.88
CA LEU A 111 0.04 -1.57 -6.24
C LEU A 111 -0.57 -2.85 -5.65
N GLY A 112 -0.42 -3.98 -6.34
CA GLY A 112 -0.82 -5.29 -5.83
C GLY A 112 -0.06 -5.68 -4.57
N VAL A 113 1.27 -5.52 -4.58
CA VAL A 113 2.12 -5.75 -3.40
C VAL A 113 1.71 -4.83 -2.25
N PHE A 114 1.44 -3.54 -2.52
CA PHE A 114 1.02 -2.58 -1.50
C PHE A 114 -0.27 -2.98 -0.78
N PHE A 115 -1.24 -3.56 -1.49
CA PHE A 115 -2.47 -4.07 -0.87
C PHE A 115 -2.28 -5.41 -0.13
N ALA A 116 -1.30 -6.21 -0.54
CA ALA A 116 -1.00 -7.49 0.09
C ALA A 116 -0.23 -7.39 1.42
N VAL A 117 0.50 -6.28 1.61
CA VAL A 117 1.28 -5.96 2.82
C VAL A 117 0.41 -5.31 3.88
#